data_AF-A0A5C7JYL9-F1
#
_entry.id   AF-A0A5C7JYL9-F1
#
_cell.length_a   1.000
_cell.length_b   1.000
_cell.length_c   1.000
_cell.angle_alpha   90.00
_cell.angle_beta   90.00
_cell.angle_gamma   90.00
#
_symmetry.space_group_name_H-M   'P 1'
#
loop_
_entity.id
_entity.type
_entity.pdbx_description
1 polymer ?
#
loop_
_entity_poly.entity_id
_entity_poly.type
_entity_poly.pdbx_seq_one_letter_code
_entity_poly.pdbx_strand_id
1 'polypeptide(L)'
;MGIFKVVPVDVYNRDVLVSIDQTDDELYDSIGSGYFDSKEHFLEQYEDFGDARVIVHSKGFIVMRFAKPITELGIVAHESFHAAFSMLDHVGMRCCFDTEEAYAYLIQHIVNKVIDVNNELLQTTQN
;
A
#
# COMPACT_ATOMS: atom_id res chain seq x y z
N MET A 1 -4.98 -6.85 -16.55
CA MET A 1 -3.66 -6.23 -16.38
C MET A 1 -3.77 -5.44 -15.10
N GLY A 2 -2.95 -5.74 -14.10
CA GLY A 2 -3.02 -5.08 -12.80
C GLY A 2 -2.68 -3.59 -12.89
N ILE A 3 -2.91 -2.88 -11.79
CA ILE A 3 -2.59 -1.45 -11.68
C ILE A 3 -1.57 -1.21 -10.57
N PHE A 4 -0.64 -0.30 -10.86
CA PHE A 4 0.29 0.26 -9.89
C PHE A 4 0.09 1.78 -9.79
N LYS A 5 -0.01 2.31 -8.58
CA LYS A 5 -0.12 3.75 -8.33
C LYS A 5 0.65 4.17 -7.09
N VAL A 6 1.23 5.36 -7.15
CA VAL A 6 1.79 6.03 -5.98
C VAL A 6 0.68 6.89 -5.36
N VAL A 7 0.36 6.63 -4.10
CA VAL A 7 -0.51 7.47 -3.28
C VAL A 7 0.38 8.33 -2.38
N PRO A 8 0.54 9.63 -2.69
CA PRO A 8 1.42 10.49 -1.91
C PRO A 8 0.81 10.81 -0.55
N VAL A 9 1.62 10.74 0.51
CA VAL A 9 1.26 11.23 1.85
C VAL A 9 2.28 12.30 2.27
N ASP A 10 2.16 13.46 1.63
CA ASP A 10 3.13 14.56 1.72
C ASP A 10 3.43 15.00 3.15
N VAL A 11 2.43 14.95 4.04
CA VAL A 11 2.53 15.38 5.44
C VAL A 11 3.59 14.59 6.22
N TYR A 12 3.84 13.33 5.85
CA TYR A 12 4.79 12.45 6.53
C TYR A 12 5.99 12.06 5.67
N ASN A 13 6.14 12.67 4.49
CA ASN A 13 7.21 12.40 3.52
C ASN A 13 7.39 10.89 3.25
N ARG A 14 6.28 10.17 3.14
CA ARG A 14 6.23 8.73 2.86
C ARG A 14 5.10 8.45 1.89
N ASP A 15 5.42 7.74 0.81
CA ASP A 15 4.42 7.32 -0.17
C ASP A 15 3.90 5.92 0.13
N VAL A 16 2.62 5.69 -0.21
CA VAL A 16 2.04 4.35 -0.29
C VAL A 16 2.02 3.92 -1.75
N LEU A 17 2.79 2.89 -2.09
CA LEU A 17 2.79 2.24 -3.39
C LEU A 17 1.67 1.20 -3.40
N VAL A 18 0.63 1.43 -4.18
CA VAL A 18 -0.55 0.56 -4.25
C VAL A 18 -0.44 -0.32 -5.49
N SER A 19 -0.50 -1.63 -5.28
CA SER A 19 -0.46 -2.68 -6.31
C SER A 19 -1.72 -3.51 -6.23
N ILE A 20 -2.52 -3.56 -7.29
CA ILE A 20 -3.76 -4.36 -7.33
C ILE A 20 -3.72 -5.27 -8.57
N ASP A 21 -3.95 -6.57 -8.37
CA ASP A 21 -4.01 -7.57 -9.45
C ASP A 21 -2.73 -7.63 -10.30
N GLN A 22 -1.57 -7.32 -9.68
CA GLN A 22 -0.26 -7.44 -10.31
C GLN A 22 0.42 -8.75 -9.86
N THR A 23 1.03 -9.43 -10.83
CA THR A 23 2.02 -10.48 -10.60
C THR A 23 3.26 -9.92 -9.89
N ASP A 24 4.08 -10.81 -9.33
CA ASP A 24 5.34 -10.41 -8.68
C ASP A 24 6.28 -9.69 -9.66
N ASP A 25 6.33 -10.17 -10.90
CA ASP A 25 7.15 -9.57 -11.96
C ASP A 25 6.65 -8.16 -12.32
N GLU A 26 5.33 -7.98 -12.51
CA GLU A 26 4.76 -6.66 -12.79
C GLU A 26 5.00 -5.67 -11.65
N LEU A 27 4.89 -6.11 -10.40
CA LEU A 27 5.14 -5.28 -9.23
C LEU A 27 6.63 -4.90 -9.13
N TYR A 28 7.53 -5.86 -9.31
CA TYR A 28 8.97 -5.63 -9.31
C TYR A 28 9.37 -4.58 -10.36
N ASP A 29 8.85 -4.72 -11.58
CA ASP A 29 9.10 -3.79 -12.68
C ASP A 29 8.50 -2.39 -12.40
N SER A 30 7.32 -2.33 -11.75
CA SER A 30 6.64 -1.08 -11.42
C SER A 30 7.36 -0.26 -10.34
N ILE A 31 7.86 -0.93 -9.29
CA ILE A 31 8.66 -0.27 -8.26
C ILE A 31 10.02 0.15 -8.82
N GLY A 32 10.60 -0.68 -9.69
CA GLY A 32 11.88 -0.44 -10.33
C GLY A 32 13.05 -1.06 -9.57
N SER A 33 13.99 -1.62 -10.32
CA SER A 33 15.12 -2.40 -9.80
C SER A 33 16.08 -1.64 -8.87
N GLY A 34 16.02 -0.31 -8.80
CA GLY A 34 16.85 0.49 -7.89
C GLY A 34 16.43 0.41 -6.40
N TYR A 35 15.23 -0.08 -6.11
CA TYR A 35 14.70 -0.13 -4.75
C TYR A 35 15.01 -1.43 -4.01
N PHE A 36 15.31 -2.51 -4.73
CA PHE A 36 15.67 -3.81 -4.16
C PHE A 36 17.13 -4.15 -4.49
N ASP A 37 17.78 -4.91 -3.61
CA ASP A 37 19.17 -5.31 -3.83
C ASP A 37 19.28 -6.41 -4.92
N SER A 38 18.24 -7.24 -5.05
CA SER A 38 18.04 -8.19 -6.14
C SER A 38 16.56 -8.56 -6.28
N LYS A 39 16.21 -9.26 -7.37
CA LYS A 39 14.87 -9.81 -7.58
C LYS A 39 14.56 -10.93 -6.58
N GLU A 40 15.55 -11.74 -6.21
CA GLU A 40 15.39 -12.78 -5.20
C GLU A 40 15.06 -12.18 -3.84
N HIS A 41 15.76 -11.13 -3.40
CA HIS A 41 15.45 -10.43 -2.15
C HIS A 41 14.04 -9.82 -2.19
N PHE A 42 13.60 -9.33 -3.35
CA PHE A 42 12.20 -8.92 -3.53
C PHE A 42 11.25 -10.12 -3.32
N LEU A 43 11.45 -11.24 -4.01
CA LEU A 43 10.55 -12.39 -3.90
C LEU A 43 10.45 -12.94 -2.46
N GLU A 44 11.56 -12.99 -1.72
CA GLU A 44 11.59 -13.41 -0.31
C GLU A 44 10.69 -12.52 0.59
N GLN A 45 10.62 -11.21 0.34
CA GLN A 45 9.79 -10.31 1.15
C GLN A 45 8.29 -10.42 0.82
N TYR A 46 7.96 -10.93 -0.36
CA TYR A 46 6.60 -11.03 -0.87
C TYR A 46 6.11 -12.48 -0.94
N GLU A 47 6.90 -13.45 -0.47
CA GLU A 47 6.49 -14.85 -0.36
C GLU A 47 5.32 -15.00 0.64
N ASP A 48 4.37 -15.87 0.32
CA ASP A 48 3.24 -16.27 1.17
C ASP A 48 2.36 -15.10 1.66
N PHE A 49 1.89 -14.26 0.74
CA PHE A 49 0.87 -13.24 1.04
C PHE A 49 -0.54 -13.77 0.73
N GLY A 50 -1.49 -13.47 1.62
CA GLY A 50 -2.91 -13.79 1.44
C GLY A 50 -3.57 -12.89 0.38
N ASP A 51 -4.83 -12.51 0.58
CA ASP A 51 -5.54 -11.66 -0.38
C ASP A 51 -4.99 -10.21 -0.43
N ALA A 52 -4.40 -9.72 0.66
CA ALA A 52 -3.71 -8.44 0.73
C ALA A 52 -2.58 -8.43 1.76
N ARG A 53 -1.68 -7.44 1.66
CA ARG A 53 -0.58 -7.22 2.61
C ARG A 53 0.00 -5.81 2.52
N VAL A 54 0.42 -5.26 3.66
CA VAL A 54 1.33 -4.11 3.75
C VAL A 54 2.76 -4.53 4.07
N ILE A 55 3.71 -3.98 3.32
CA ILE A 55 5.15 -4.17 3.51
C ILE A 55 5.79 -2.78 3.69
N VAL A 56 6.51 -2.61 4.80
CA VAL A 56 7.21 -1.37 5.13
C VAL A 56 8.68 -1.55 4.80
N HIS A 57 9.17 -0.83 3.80
CA HIS A 57 10.56 -0.98 3.38
C HIS A 57 11.49 -0.05 4.17
N SER A 58 12.71 -0.51 4.45
CA SER A 58 13.74 0.25 5.16
C SER A 58 14.14 1.55 4.44
N LYS A 59 13.94 1.60 3.12
CA LYS A 59 14.18 2.77 2.26
C LYS A 59 13.06 3.82 2.32
N GLY A 60 12.06 3.65 3.18
CA GLY A 60 11.09 4.69 3.53
C GLY A 60 9.76 4.66 2.78
N PHE A 61 9.57 3.77 1.82
CA PHE A 61 8.28 3.57 1.13
C PHE A 61 7.49 2.41 1.74
N ILE A 62 6.17 2.47 1.57
CA ILE A 62 5.24 1.43 2.02
C ILE A 62 4.58 0.83 0.79
N VAL A 63 4.57 -0.49 0.66
CA VAL A 63 3.85 -1.19 -0.41
C VAL A 63 2.59 -1.81 0.15
N MET A 64 1.45 -1.47 -0.44
CA MET A 64 0.15 -2.06 -0.16
C MET A 64 -0.27 -2.89 -1.37
N ARG A 65 -0.30 -4.21 -1.19
CA ARG A 65 -0.55 -5.16 -2.27
C ARG A 65 -1.88 -5.86 -2.08
N PHE A 66 -2.65 -5.98 -3.16
CA PHE A 66 -3.87 -6.76 -3.25
C PHE A 66 -3.72 -7.77 -4.40
N ALA A 67 -3.95 -9.05 -4.11
CA ALA A 67 -3.76 -10.12 -5.08
C ALA A 67 -4.75 -10.07 -6.26
N LYS A 68 -5.90 -9.42 -6.06
CA LYS A 68 -7.05 -9.35 -6.98
C LYS A 68 -7.70 -7.98 -6.90
N PRO A 69 -8.56 -7.60 -7.86
CA PRO A 69 -9.43 -6.44 -7.71
C PRO A 69 -10.20 -6.50 -6.39
N ILE A 70 -10.25 -5.37 -5.71
CA ILE A 70 -10.75 -5.30 -4.34
C ILE A 70 -12.29 -5.37 -4.39
N THR A 71 -12.83 -6.36 -3.68
CA THR A 71 -14.28 -6.56 -3.52
C THR A 71 -14.76 -6.33 -2.08
N GLU A 72 -13.85 -6.47 -1.10
CA GLU A 72 -14.15 -6.29 0.32
C GLU A 72 -13.49 -5.01 0.85
N LEU A 73 -14.28 -3.99 1.20
CA LEU A 73 -13.73 -2.72 1.70
C LEU A 73 -13.05 -2.86 3.08
N GLY A 74 -13.40 -3.89 3.85
CA GLY A 74 -12.78 -4.17 5.15
C GLY A 74 -11.28 -4.44 5.04
N ILE A 75 -10.84 -5.11 3.97
CA ILE A 75 -9.42 -5.40 3.75
C ILE A 75 -8.64 -4.11 3.45
N VAL A 76 -9.26 -3.15 2.75
CA VAL A 76 -8.66 -1.84 2.48
C VAL A 76 -8.44 -1.08 3.77
N ALA A 77 -9.44 -1.06 4.65
CA ALA A 77 -9.34 -0.39 5.95
C ALA A 77 -8.25 -1.04 6.83
N HIS A 78 -8.17 -2.38 6.83
CA HIS A 78 -7.17 -3.13 7.58
C HIS A 78 -5.74 -2.81 7.11
N GLU A 79 -5.50 -2.89 5.81
CA GLU A 79 -4.17 -2.58 5.26
C GLU A 79 -3.83 -1.09 5.41
N SER A 80 -4.80 -0.19 5.21
CA SER A 80 -4.61 1.25 5.45
C SER A 80 -4.24 1.57 6.89
N PHE A 81 -4.78 0.81 7.86
CA PHE A 81 -4.36 0.91 9.25
C PHE A 81 -2.88 0.54 9.44
N HIS A 82 -2.40 -0.58 8.87
CA HIS A 82 -0.98 -0.95 8.98
C HIS A 82 -0.05 0.09 8.35
N ALA A 83 -0.44 0.64 7.19
CA ALA A 83 0.31 1.70 6.53
C ALA A 83 0.37 2.97 7.40
N ALA A 84 -0.79 3.44 7.88
CA ALA A 84 -0.89 4.61 8.76
C ALA A 84 -0.11 4.41 10.07
N PHE A 85 -0.23 3.23 10.67
CA PHE A 85 0.48 2.87 11.89
C PHE A 85 1.98 2.95 11.70
N SER A 86 2.51 2.37 10.64
CA SER A 86 3.95 2.44 10.35
C SER A 86 4.43 3.87 10.10
N MET A 87 3.66 4.69 9.39
CA MET A 87 4.03 6.09 9.13
C MET A 87 4.05 6.92 10.40
N LEU A 88 3.02 6.82 11.23
CA LEU A 88 2.88 7.62 12.45
C LEU A 88 3.86 7.18 13.53
N ASP A 89 4.06 5.87 13.68
CA ASP A 89 5.08 5.33 14.60
C ASP A 89 6.49 5.81 14.21
N HIS A 90 6.79 5.87 12.91
CA HIS A 90 8.07 6.36 12.42
C HIS A 90 8.36 7.83 12.80
N VAL A 91 7.32 8.67 12.89
CA VAL A 91 7.46 10.07 13.34
C VAL A 91 7.30 10.23 14.86
N GLY A 92 7.27 9.11 15.61
CA GLY A 92 7.18 9.10 17.07
C GLY A 92 5.77 9.31 17.62
N MET A 93 4.74 9.21 16.77
CA MET A 93 3.35 9.33 17.17
C MET A 93 2.76 7.96 17.49
N ARG A 94 2.58 7.67 18.78
CA ARG A 94 1.96 6.40 19.24
C ARG A 94 0.46 6.42 18.98
N CYS A 95 -0.14 5.26 18.72
CA CYS A 95 -1.60 5.11 18.66
C CYS A 95 -2.21 5.15 20.07
N CYS A 96 -2.79 6.27 20.47
CA CYS A 96 -3.49 6.45 21.74
C CYS A 96 -4.59 7.51 21.62
N PHE A 97 -5.34 7.76 22.69
CA PHE A 97 -6.46 8.70 22.67
C PHE A 97 -6.05 10.12 22.24
N ASP A 98 -4.87 10.59 22.62
CA ASP A 98 -4.40 11.93 22.23
C ASP A 98 -4.09 12.07 20.72
N THR A 99 -3.92 10.95 20.02
CA THR A 99 -3.45 10.90 18.62
C THR A 99 -4.42 10.16 17.69
N GLU A 100 -5.52 9.61 18.22
CA GLU A 100 -6.44 8.76 17.46
C GLU A 100 -7.02 9.46 16.23
N GLU A 101 -7.27 10.77 16.30
CA GLU A 101 -7.78 11.57 15.20
C GLU A 101 -6.77 11.63 14.04
N ALA A 102 -5.47 11.78 14.35
CA ALA A 102 -4.42 11.77 13.32
C ALA A 102 -4.35 10.42 12.60
N TYR A 103 -4.50 9.32 13.35
CA TYR A 103 -4.65 7.99 12.77
C TYR A 103 -5.91 7.89 11.91
N ALA A 104 -7.07 8.31 12.42
CA ALA A 104 -8.34 8.22 11.73
C ALA A 104 -8.34 8.97 10.40
N TYR A 105 -7.83 10.21 10.37
CA TYR A 105 -7.75 10.99 9.12
C TYR A 105 -6.76 10.40 8.13
N LEU A 106 -5.60 9.91 8.59
CA LEU A 106 -4.63 9.28 7.70
C LEU A 106 -5.19 7.98 7.11
N ILE A 107 -5.84 7.15 7.92
CA ILE A 107 -6.51 5.93 7.45
C ILE A 107 -7.59 6.28 6.44
N GLN A 108 -8.45 7.26 6.75
CA GLN A 108 -9.51 7.70 5.84
C GLN A 108 -8.93 8.16 4.50
N HIS A 109 -7.85 8.95 4.53
CA HIS A 109 -7.18 9.41 3.31
C HIS A 109 -6.68 8.25 2.46
N ILE A 110 -5.94 7.32 3.06
CA ILE A 110 -5.36 6.16 2.35
C ILE A 110 -6.49 5.27 1.80
N VAL A 111 -7.53 4.98 2.59
CA VAL A 111 -8.69 4.18 2.16
C VAL A 111 -9.34 4.78 0.93
N ASN A 112 -9.66 6.07 0.95
CA ASN A 112 -10.29 6.74 -0.18
C ASN A 112 -9.43 6.65 -1.44
N LYS A 113 -8.11 6.86 -1.31
CA LYS A 113 -7.19 6.78 -2.45
C LYS A 113 -7.04 5.37 -2.99
N VAL A 114 -6.99 4.34 -2.15
CA VAL A 114 -6.93 2.95 -2.62
C VAL A 114 -8.22 2.55 -3.33
N ILE A 115 -9.38 3.00 -2.84
CA ILE A 115 -10.67 2.80 -3.50
C ILE A 115 -10.69 3.47 -4.88
N ASP A 116 -10.19 4.71 -4.99
CA ASP A 116 -10.07 5.42 -6.27
C ASP A 116 -9.21 4.61 -7.27
N VAL A 117 -8.05 4.10 -6.83
CA VAL A 117 -7.17 3.25 -7.66
C VAL A 117 -7.88 1.97 -8.11
N ASN A 118 -8.64 1.32 -7.24
CA ASN A 118 -9.42 0.14 -7.61
C ASN A 118 -10.53 0.45 -8.62
N ASN A 119 -11.20 1.60 -8.48
CA ASN A 119 -12.22 2.04 -9.42
C ASN A 119 -11.62 2.34 -10.81
N GLU A 120 -10.43 2.94 -10.87
CA GLU A 120 -9.69 3.12 -12.12
C GLU A 120 -9.41 1.77 -12.81
N LEU A 121 -8.93 0.77 -12.06
CA LEU A 121 -8.71 -0.59 -12.58
C LEU A 121 -10.00 -1.18 -13.18
N LEU A 122 -11.10 -1.11 -12.45
CA LEU A 122 -12.38 -1.67 -12.90
C LEU A 122 -12.91 -0.99 -14.17
N GLN A 123 -12.70 0.32 -14.32
CA GLN A 123 -13.08 1.06 -15.54
C GLN A 123 -12.23 0.66 -16.75
N THR A 124 -10.93 0.41 -16.56
CA THR A 124 -10.06 -0.05 -17.66
C THR A 124 -10.37 -1.47 -18.15
N THR A 125 -10.98 -2.31 -17.30
CA THR A 125 -11.30 -3.70 -17.64
C THR A 125 -12.65 -3.84 -18.36
N GLN A 126 -13.47 -2.78 -18.38
CA GLN A 126 -14.80 -2.76 -19.01
C GLN A 126 -14.80 -2.21 -20.45
N ASN A 127 -13.65 -1.73 -20.94
CA ASN A 127 -13.46 -1.22 -22.30
C ASN A 127 -12.60 -2.19 -23.13
#